data_AF-A0A4V2V2A2-F1
#
_entry.id   AF-A0A4V2V2A2-F1
#
_cell.length_a   1.000
_cell.length_b   1.000
_cell.length_c   1.000
_cell.angle_alpha   90.00
_cell.angle_beta   90.00
_cell.angle_gamma   90.00
#
_symmetry.space_group_name_H-M   'P 1'
#
loop_
_entity.id
_entity.type
_entity.pdbx_description
1 polymer ?
#
loop_
_entity_poly.entity_id
_entity_poly.type
_entity_poly.pdbx_seq_one_letter_code
_entity_poly.pdbx_strand_id
1 'polypeptide(L)' 'MAATYAMLAGESLGLGTCMLGGIHPLIQQGRKAKAFREAHGIRSASREGLFVIFGYPRLRYHQGIQRTFASIDWAR' A
#
# COMPACT_ATOMS: atom_id res chain seq x y z
N MET A 1 3.69 0.99 11.14
CA MET A 1 3.29 1.31 9.75
C MET A 1 1.79 1.11 9.62
N ALA A 2 1.01 2.17 9.34
CA ALA A 2 -0.46 2.10 9.34
C ALA A 2 -1.02 1.14 8.26
N ALA A 3 -0.42 1.16 7.07
CA ALA A 3 -0.81 0.28 5.96
C ALA A 3 -0.66 -1.20 6.30
N THR A 4 0.45 -1.59 6.91
CA THR A 4 0.71 -2.97 7.32
C THR A 4 -0.36 -3.49 8.29
N TYR A 5 -0.72 -2.70 9.31
CA TYR A 5 -1.79 -3.09 10.24
C TYR A 5 -3.15 -3.16 9.56
N ALA A 6 -3.46 -2.21 8.67
CA ALA A 6 -4.70 -2.23 7.91
C ALA A 6 -4.79 -3.51 7.03
N MET A 7 -3.69 -3.89 6.38
CA MET A 7 -3.63 -5.14 5.60
C MET A 7 -3.87 -6.38 6.45
N LEU A 8 -3.18 -6.50 7.60
CA LEU A 8 -3.34 -7.62 8.53
C LEU A 8 -4.77 -7.72 9.07
N ALA A 9 -5.39 -6.58 9.40
CA ALA A 9 -6.78 -6.53 9.84
C ALA A 9 -7.73 -7.00 8.72
N GLY A 10 -7.53 -6.53 7.48
CA GLY A 10 -8.31 -6.96 6.33
C GLY A 10 -8.19 -8.46 6.06
N GLU A 11 -6.96 -8.99 6.07
CA GLU A 11 -6.68 -10.42 5.91
C GLU A 11 -7.34 -11.26 7.01
N SER A 12 -7.29 -10.80 8.27
CA SER A 12 -7.95 -11.46 9.39
C SER A 12 -9.48 -11.53 9.25
N LEU A 13 -10.07 -10.61 8.47
CA LEU A 13 -11.49 -10.59 8.11
C LEU A 13 -11.80 -11.37 6.81
N GLY A 14 -10.81 -12.05 6.24
CA GLY A 14 -10.94 -12.83 5.00
C GLY A 14 -10.89 -12.00 3.71
N LEU A 15 -10.43 -10.75 3.77
CA LEU A 15 -10.23 -9.89 2.60
C LEU A 15 -8.84 -10.06 2.00
N GLY A 16 -8.73 -9.88 0.68
CA GLY A 16 -7.45 -9.65 0.01
C GLY A 16 -7.07 -8.17 0.10
N THR A 17 -5.77 -7.90 0.24
CA THR A 17 -5.26 -6.53 0.37
C THR A 17 -4.03 -6.28 -0.51
N CYS A 18 -3.83 -5.05 -0.97
CA CYS A 18 -2.66 -4.67 -1.75
C CYS A 18 -2.24 -3.21 -1.48
N MET A 19 -0.95 -2.99 -1.23
CA MET A 19 -0.35 -1.66 -1.16
C MET A 19 0.00 -1.15 -2.56
N LEU A 20 -0.49 0.04 -2.89
CA LEU A 20 -0.21 0.73 -4.15
C LEU A 20 0.79 1.86 -3.90
N GLY A 21 2.08 1.57 -4.02
CA GLY A 21 3.16 2.57 -3.88
C GLY A 21 3.29 3.51 -5.09
N GLY A 22 2.85 3.07 -6.27
CA GLY A 22 2.90 3.87 -7.51
C GLY A 22 1.97 5.09 -7.53
N ILE A 23 1.10 5.24 -6.52
CA ILE A 23 0.23 6.42 -6.38
C ILE A 23 1.00 7.67 -5.98
N HIS A 24 2.23 7.49 -5.50
CA HIS A 24 3.00 8.53 -4.88
C HIS A 24 3.16 9.82 -5.74
N PRO A 25 3.51 9.75 -7.04
CA PRO A 25 3.57 10.93 -7.90
C PRO A 25 2.21 11.64 -8.02
N LEU A 26 1.10 10.89 -8.06
CA LEU A 26 -0.25 11.44 -8.21
C LEU A 26 -0.71 12.27 -7.00
N ILE A 27 -0.15 11.99 -5.83
CA ILE A 27 -0.41 12.77 -4.60
C ILE A 27 0.52 13.99 -4.53
N GLN A 28 1.79 13.82 -4.90
CA GLN A 28 2.80 14.88 -4.79
C GLN A 28 2.69 15.94 -5.89
N GLN A 29 2.84 15.53 -7.15
CA GLN A 29 3.25 16.43 -8.22
C GLN A 29 2.60 16.08 -9.57
N GLY A 30 2.52 17.08 -10.44
CA GLY A 30 1.94 16.94 -11.78
C GLY A 30 0.61 17.67 -11.94
N ARG A 31 0.18 17.80 -13.20
CA ARG A 31 -0.92 18.69 -13.60
C ARG A 31 -2.26 18.35 -12.93
N LYS A 32 -2.49 17.07 -12.63
CA LYS A 32 -3.74 16.58 -12.03
C LYS A 32 -3.62 16.25 -10.53
N ALA A 33 -2.47 16.47 -9.89
CA ALA A 33 -2.26 16.06 -8.51
C ALA A 33 -3.19 16.79 -7.52
N LYS A 34 -3.43 18.10 -7.73
CA LYS A 34 -4.38 18.87 -6.91
C LYS A 34 -5.81 18.30 -7.02
N ALA A 35 -6.30 18.10 -8.24
CA ALA A 35 -7.62 17.53 -8.48
C ALA A 35 -7.73 16.10 -7.92
N PHE A 36 -6.68 15.29 -8.05
CA PHE A 36 -6.64 13.94 -7.46
C PHE A 36 -6.77 13.99 -5.94
N ARG A 37 -6.05 14.89 -5.28
CA ARG A 37 -6.13 15.08 -3.82
C ARG A 37 -7.52 15.53 -3.39
N GLU A 38 -8.10 16.53 -4.07
CA GLU A 38 -9.44 17.03 -3.77
C GLU A 38 -10.50 15.94 -3.93
N ALA A 39 -10.42 15.14 -5.00
CA ALA A 39 -11.33 14.02 -5.24
C ALA A 39 -11.25 12.92 -4.16
N HIS A 40 -10.11 12.79 -3.48
CA HIS A 40 -9.88 11.78 -2.43
C HIS A 40 -9.84 12.39 -1.01
N GLY A 41 -10.19 13.67 -0.83
CA GLY A 41 -10.18 14.34 0.47
C GLY A 41 -8.79 14.49 1.10
N ILE A 42 -7.71 14.47 0.30
CA ILE A 42 -6.33 14.59 0.77
C ILE A 42 -5.99 16.07 0.95
N ARG A 43 -5.75 16.48 2.20
CA ARG A 43 -5.55 17.90 2.56
C ARG A 43 -4.33 18.55 1.90
N SER A 44 -3.23 17.83 1.73
CA SER A 44 -1.96 18.39 1.25
C SER A 44 -1.18 17.39 0.40
N ALA A 45 -0.22 17.88 -0.38
CA ALA A 45 0.81 17.02 -0.94
C ALA A 45 1.56 16.31 0.20
N SER A 46 1.96 15.06 -0.01
CA SER A 46 2.65 14.25 0.99
C SER A 46 3.75 13.41 0.35
N ARG A 47 4.88 13.30 1.05
CA ARG A 47 6.06 12.54 0.61
C ARG A 47 5.94 11.04 0.82
N GLU A 48 5.07 10.59 1.72
CA GLU A 48 4.91 9.16 2.05
C GLU A 48 3.52 8.60 1.69
N GLY A 49 2.87 9.16 0.65
CA GLY A 49 1.55 8.71 0.22
C GLY A 49 1.58 7.30 -0.39
N LEU A 50 0.80 6.38 0.19
CA LEU A 50 0.48 5.05 -0.34
C LEU A 50 -1.03 4.82 -0.25
N PHE A 51 -1.57 4.01 -1.15
CA PHE A 51 -2.97 3.57 -1.08
C PHE A 51 -3.02 2.09 -0.70
N VAL A 52 -4.06 1.69 0.04
CA VAL A 52 -4.35 0.27 0.31
C VAL A 52 -5.72 -0.03 -0.25
N ILE A 53 -5.80 -1.06 -1.08
CA ILE A 53 -7.07 -1.58 -1.59
C ILE A 53 -7.46 -2.83 -0.81
N PHE A 54 -8.77 -3.01 -0.61
CA PHE A 54 -9.39 -4.12 0.09
C PHE A 54 -10.50 -4.69 -0.77
N GLY A 55 -10.67 -6.00 -0.76
CA GLY A 55 -11.80 -6.64 -1.43
C GLY A 55 -11.78 -8.15 -1.32
N TYR A 56 -12.82 -8.78 -1.83
CA TYR A 56 -12.88 -10.24 -1.89
C TYR A 56 -12.05 -10.75 -3.07
N PRO A 57 -11.06 -11.61 -2.83
CA PRO A 57 -10.20 -12.10 -3.89
C PRO A 57 -11.00 -13.00 -4.84
N ARG A 58 -11.06 -12.64 -6.12
CA ARG A 58 -11.63 -13.50 -7.17
C ARG A 58 -10.78 -14.75 -7.42
N LEU A 59 -9.47 -14.64 -7.23
CA LEU A 59 -8.49 -15.71 -7.45
C LEU A 59 -7.70 -15.93 -6.17
N ARG A 60 -7.48 -17.19 -5.80
CA ARG A 60 -6.61 -17.56 -4.68
C ARG A 60 -5.28 -18.04 -5.25
N TYR A 61 -4.23 -17.26 -5.03
CA TYR A 61 -2.88 -17.64 -5.43
C TYR A 61 -2.29 -18.55 -4.36
N HIS A 62 -2.02 -19.81 -4.72
CA HIS A 62 -1.42 -20.80 -3.81
C HIS A 62 0.11 -20.84 -3.89
N GLN A 63 0.72 -20.13 -4.86
CA GLN A 63 2.15 -20.11 -5.10
C GLN A 63 2.71 -18.70 -4.90
N GLY A 64 3.00 -18.35 -3.64
CA GLY A 64 3.81 -17.19 -3.30
C GLY A 64 5.30 -17.58 -3.25
N ILE A 65 6.19 -16.62 -3.47
CA ILE A 65 7.62 -16.83 -3.25
C ILE A 65 7.85 -17.02 -1.75
N GLN A 66 8.15 -18.25 -1.34
CA GLN A 66 8.61 -18.55 0.01
C GLN A 66 10.09 -18.15 0.10
N ARG A 67 10.42 -17.17 0.95
CA ARG A 67 11.81 -16.76 1.20
C ARG A 67 12.21 -17.08 2.63
N THR A 68 13.42 -17.61 2.79
CA THR A 68 14.06 -17.74 4.09
C THR A 68 14.80 -16.46 4.45
N PHE A 69 14.88 -16.19 5.76
CA PHE A 69 15.70 -15.10 6.28
C PHE A 69 17.18 -15.42 6.03
N ALA A 70 17.91 -14.54 5.33
CA ALA A 70 19.27 -14.81 4.88
C ALA A 70 20.32 -14.53 5.96
N SER A 71 20.44 -13.27 6.40
CA SER A 71 21.42 -12.83 7.41
C SER A 71 21.02 -11.48 7.99
N ILE A 72 21.52 -11.14 9.19
CA ILE A 72 21.45 -9.79 9.75
C ILE A 72 22.82 -9.13 9.55
N ASP A 73 22.85 -8.02 8.83
CA ASP A 73 24.02 -7.14 8.76
C ASP A 73 23.81 -5.95 9.69
N TRP A 74 24.69 -5.80 10.67
CA TRP A 74 24.65 -4.67 11.59
C TRP A 74 25.45 -3.51 11.01
N ALA A 75 24.80 -2.35 10.81
CA ALA A 75 25.51 -1.12 10.53
C ALA A 75 26.21 -0.64 11.81
N ARG A 76 27.50 -0.32 11.69
CA ARG A 76 28.35 0.17 12.79
C ARG A 76 28.13 1.66 13.04
#